data_AF-Q9U5B4-F1
#
_entry.id   AF-Q9U5B4-F1
#
_cell.length_a   1.000
_cell.length_b   1.000
_cell.length_c   1.000
_cell.angle_alpha   90.00
_cell.angle_beta   90.00
_cell.angle_gamma   90.00
#
_symmetry.space_group_name_H-M   'P 1'
#
loop_
_entity.id
_entity.type
_entity.pdbx_description
1 polymer ?
#
loop_
_entity_poly.entity_id
_entity_poly.type
_entity_poly.pdbx_seq_one_letter_code
_entity_poly.pdbx_strand_id
1 'polypeptide(L)'
;MYFKMYFSMFMTLCLFGHVEAKCLANTPPQETTSSSAGGCMETYTPECGNLTSLFDYEFLTLLTSEQDGCTVFSCPRGLRPLVHASFENTELPKPTDIIQDTFIIVARYSWGQVEDMLSQFGIECDGDKWKVTKYLLGIHYATPDKEFRNLGRDGSYDGMKTEVMQMTCSTAHLPGD
;
A
#
# COMPACT_ATOMS: atom_id res chain seq x y z
N MET A 1 -17.76 44.64 34.20
CA MET A 1 -18.86 43.84 34.79
C MET A 1 -19.76 43.23 33.69
N TYR A 2 -19.18 42.67 32.62
CA TYR A 2 -19.92 42.10 31.47
C TYR A 2 -19.94 40.56 31.44
N PHE A 3 -19.09 39.92 32.25
CA PHE A 3 -18.91 38.46 32.28
C PHE A 3 -20.08 37.72 32.96
N LYS A 4 -20.88 38.42 33.79
CA LYS A 4 -21.95 37.82 34.59
C LYS A 4 -23.29 37.67 33.85
N MET A 5 -23.45 38.34 32.71
CA MET A 5 -24.71 38.29 31.94
C MET A 5 -24.73 37.16 30.91
N TYR A 6 -23.59 36.81 30.32
CA TYR A 6 -23.51 35.73 29.32
C TYR A 6 -23.68 34.33 29.93
N PHE A 7 -23.18 34.09 31.14
CA PHE A 7 -23.28 32.77 31.78
C PHE A 7 -24.73 32.37 32.11
N SER A 8 -25.59 33.36 32.37
CA SER A 8 -27.01 33.13 32.67
C SER A 8 -27.84 32.78 31.43
N MET A 9 -27.43 33.23 30.24
CA MET A 9 -28.16 32.97 28.99
C MET A 9 -27.84 31.58 28.42
N PHE A 10 -26.61 31.09 28.59
CA PHE A 10 -26.23 29.76 28.11
C PHE A 10 -26.81 28.62 28.97
N MET A 11 -26.92 28.79 30.28
CA MET A 11 -27.55 27.78 31.15
C MET A 11 -29.06 27.65 30.93
N THR A 12 -29.73 28.72 30.50
CA THR A 12 -31.17 28.66 30.19
C THR A 12 -31.46 28.00 28.85
N LEU A 13 -30.55 28.10 27.86
CA LEU A 13 -30.68 27.41 26.58
C LEU A 13 -30.45 25.89 26.67
N CYS A 14 -29.69 25.41 27.65
CA CYS A 14 -29.48 23.96 27.83
C CYS A 14 -30.59 23.25 28.60
N LEU A 15 -31.48 23.98 29.31
CA LEU A 15 -32.52 23.37 30.15
C LEU A 15 -33.91 23.27 29.50
N PHE A 16 -34.06 23.67 28.24
CA PHE A 16 -35.29 23.41 27.48
C PHE A 16 -34.99 22.57 26.24
N GLY A 17 -35.19 21.26 26.38
CA GLY A 17 -35.61 20.43 25.26
C GLY A 17 -34.53 19.57 24.62
N HIS A 18 -34.33 18.38 25.21
CA HIS A 18 -34.24 17.15 24.45
C HIS A 18 -35.45 17.06 23.50
N VAL A 19 -35.26 17.16 22.18
CA VAL A 19 -35.94 16.33 21.16
C VAL A 19 -35.06 16.33 19.91
N GLU A 20 -34.78 15.12 19.42
CA GLU A 20 -34.04 14.77 18.21
C GLU A 20 -34.34 15.67 17.00
N ALA A 21 -33.31 16.35 16.49
CA ALA A 21 -33.27 16.81 15.11
C ALA A 21 -32.05 16.20 14.44
N LYS A 22 -32.32 15.20 13.61
CA LYS A 22 -31.40 14.48 12.74
C LYS A 22 -30.46 15.45 12.01
N CYS A 23 -29.19 15.50 12.42
CA CYS A 23 -28.13 16.01 11.55
C CYS A 23 -27.91 14.99 10.42
N LEU A 24 -28.69 15.13 9.35
CA LEU A 24 -28.36 14.60 8.03
C LEU A 24 -27.19 15.42 7.45
N ALA A 25 -26.02 15.29 8.05
CA ALA A 25 -24.78 15.70 7.41
C ALA A 25 -24.27 14.48 6.65
N ASN A 26 -24.51 14.48 5.34
CA ASN A 26 -23.94 13.54 4.39
C ASN A 26 -22.41 13.64 4.46
N THR A 27 -21.77 12.86 5.33
CA THR A 27 -20.38 12.47 5.10
C THR A 27 -20.42 11.48 3.94
N PRO A 28 -19.66 11.70 2.84
CA PRO A 28 -19.53 10.70 1.79
C PRO A 28 -19.10 9.38 2.43
N PRO A 29 -19.42 8.21 1.85
CA PRO A 29 -18.86 6.98 2.37
C PRO A 29 -17.34 7.16 2.38
N GLN A 30 -16.75 7.24 3.57
CA GLN A 30 -15.44 6.68 3.74
C GLN A 30 -15.64 5.27 3.23
N GLU A 31 -15.12 4.99 2.04
CA GLU A 31 -14.64 3.66 1.74
C GLU A 31 -13.68 3.35 2.89
N THR A 32 -14.25 2.78 3.94
CA THR A 32 -13.52 2.03 4.92
C THR A 32 -12.93 0.93 4.09
N THR A 33 -11.72 1.16 3.58
CA THR A 33 -10.84 0.10 3.12
C THR A 33 -10.98 -0.96 4.18
N SER A 34 -11.62 -2.06 3.79
CA SER A 34 -11.88 -3.18 4.64
C SER A 34 -10.51 -3.71 5.02
N SER A 35 -9.96 -3.18 6.11
CA SER A 35 -8.94 -3.85 6.91
C SER A 35 -9.62 -5.15 7.29
N SER A 36 -9.26 -6.20 6.57
CA SER A 36 -9.61 -7.56 6.93
C SER A 36 -9.26 -7.74 8.41
N ALA A 37 -10.29 -7.93 9.22
CA ALA A 37 -10.25 -8.30 10.62
C ALA A 37 -8.85 -8.52 11.22
N GLY A 38 -8.23 -7.45 11.73
CA GLY A 38 -7.26 -7.45 12.83
C GLY A 38 -6.09 -8.45 12.81
N GLY A 39 -5.59 -8.85 11.64
CA GLY A 39 -4.40 -9.68 11.51
C GLY A 39 -3.22 -8.88 10.99
N CYS A 40 -2.05 -9.03 11.61
CA CYS A 40 -0.80 -8.51 11.06
C CYS A 40 -0.52 -9.13 9.68
N MET A 41 0.18 -8.42 8.81
CA MET A 41 0.74 -9.05 7.61
C MET A 41 1.70 -10.17 8.05
N GLU A 42 1.53 -11.36 7.47
CA GLU A 42 2.42 -12.48 7.74
C GLU A 42 3.78 -12.23 7.06
N THR A 43 4.85 -12.29 7.84
CA THR A 43 6.22 -12.03 7.36
C THR A 43 7.08 -13.27 7.38
N TYR A 44 6.55 -14.39 7.86
CA TYR A 44 7.26 -15.65 7.99
C TYR A 44 6.28 -16.80 7.88
N THR A 45 6.60 -17.77 7.04
CA THR A 45 6.00 -19.10 7.04
C THR A 45 7.11 -20.16 6.99
N PRO A 46 6.87 -21.38 7.49
CA PRO A 46 7.82 -22.47 7.34
C PRO A 46 8.19 -22.76 5.87
N GLU A 47 7.24 -22.59 4.95
CA GLU A 47 7.38 -22.91 3.53
C GLU A 47 8.13 -21.82 2.76
N CYS A 48 7.79 -20.55 2.98
CA CYS A 48 8.37 -19.42 2.25
C CYS A 48 9.56 -18.76 2.98
N GLY A 49 9.81 -19.13 4.25
CA GLY A 49 10.82 -18.48 5.08
C GLY A 49 10.43 -17.04 5.43
N ASN A 50 11.42 -16.22 5.78
CA ASN A 50 11.18 -14.83 6.19
C ASN A 50 11.12 -13.90 4.98
N LEU A 51 10.03 -13.16 4.82
CA LEU A 51 9.83 -12.18 3.75
C LEU A 51 10.96 -11.13 3.72
N THR A 52 11.47 -10.72 4.88
CA THR A 52 12.53 -9.69 4.96
C THR A 52 13.87 -10.16 4.38
N SER A 53 14.03 -11.46 4.15
CA SER A 53 15.21 -11.99 3.44
C SER A 53 15.27 -11.55 1.98
N LEU A 54 14.14 -11.11 1.40
CA LEU A 54 14.05 -10.58 0.05
C LEU A 54 14.32 -9.07 -0.02
N PHE A 55 14.64 -8.41 1.10
CA PHE A 55 14.90 -6.98 1.10
C PHE A 55 16.34 -6.68 0.67
N ASP A 56 16.51 -5.73 -0.24
CA ASP A 56 17.84 -5.25 -0.61
C ASP A 56 18.39 -4.28 0.45
N TYR A 57 19.24 -4.81 1.33
CA TYR A 57 19.92 -3.99 2.33
C TYR A 57 21.06 -3.14 1.77
N GLU A 58 21.54 -3.41 0.55
CA GLU A 58 22.61 -2.63 -0.10
C GLU A 58 22.07 -1.39 -0.80
N PHE A 59 20.85 -1.45 -1.36
CA PHE A 59 20.36 -0.39 -2.24
C PHE A 59 19.55 0.72 -1.56
N LEU A 60 18.76 0.42 -0.51
CA LEU A 60 18.04 1.36 0.39
C LEU A 60 17.08 0.57 1.30
N THR A 61 17.27 0.68 2.61
CA THR A 61 16.63 -0.20 3.61
C THR A 61 15.14 0.09 3.82
N LEU A 62 14.31 -0.96 3.70
CA LEU A 62 12.97 -0.97 4.27
C LEU A 62 13.07 -0.91 5.80
N LEU A 63 12.44 0.09 6.40
CA LEU A 63 12.34 0.27 7.83
C LEU A 63 11.28 -0.67 8.40
N THR A 64 11.55 -1.17 9.60
CA THR A 64 10.61 -1.98 10.38
C THR A 64 10.26 -1.23 11.66
N SER A 65 8.98 -1.25 12.00
CA SER A 65 8.47 -0.74 13.28
C SER A 65 7.42 -1.70 13.82
N GLU A 66 7.18 -1.66 15.12
CA GLU A 66 6.08 -2.38 15.74
C GLU A 66 4.92 -1.39 15.96
N GLN A 67 3.73 -1.75 15.48
CA GLN A 67 2.51 -0.98 15.65
C GLN A 67 1.37 -1.96 15.94
N ASP A 68 0.65 -1.74 17.04
CA ASP A 68 -0.52 -2.54 17.43
C ASP A 68 -0.26 -4.06 17.50
N GLY A 69 0.95 -4.47 17.88
CA GLY A 69 1.41 -5.86 17.92
C GLY A 69 1.97 -6.38 16.60
N CYS A 70 1.98 -5.57 15.55
CA CYS A 70 2.34 -5.96 14.19
C CYS A 70 3.68 -5.38 13.74
N THR A 71 4.46 -6.18 13.02
CA THR A 71 5.60 -5.68 12.26
C THR A 71 5.10 -4.93 11.04
N VAL A 72 5.38 -3.63 11.01
CA VAL A 72 5.01 -2.72 9.92
C VAL A 72 6.25 -2.36 9.12
N PHE A 73 6.12 -2.41 7.80
CA PHE A 73 7.21 -2.13 6.87
C PHE A 73 6.98 -0.83 6.11
N SER A 74 8.06 -0.10 5.94
CA SER A 74 7.93 1.25 5.47
C SER A 74 9.24 1.78 4.86
N CYS A 75 9.15 2.65 3.86
CA CYS A 75 10.33 3.21 3.21
C CYS A 75 10.72 4.56 3.83
N PRO A 76 12.01 4.95 3.81
CA PRO A 76 12.41 6.30 4.20
C PRO A 76 11.55 7.38 3.52
N ARG A 77 11.29 8.48 4.23
CA ARG A 77 10.39 9.54 3.78
C ARG A 77 10.71 9.99 2.35
N GLY A 78 9.67 10.04 1.50
CA GLY A 78 9.79 10.44 0.10
C GLY A 78 10.14 9.30 -0.86
N LEU A 79 10.37 8.09 -0.34
CA LEU A 79 10.56 6.88 -1.14
C LEU A 79 9.31 6.01 -1.12
N ARG A 80 9.16 5.18 -2.16
CA ARG A 80 8.12 4.16 -2.26
C ARG A 80 8.75 2.77 -2.30
N PRO A 81 8.14 1.76 -1.67
CA PRO A 81 8.58 0.40 -1.84
C PRO A 81 8.27 -0.03 -3.28
N LEU A 82 9.14 -0.86 -3.79
CA LEU A 82 8.98 -1.51 -5.08
C LEU A 82 9.38 -2.98 -4.97
N VAL A 83 8.73 -3.79 -5.80
CA VAL A 83 9.00 -5.21 -5.95
C VAL A 83 9.66 -5.41 -7.30
N HIS A 84 10.82 -6.04 -7.30
CA HIS A 84 11.44 -6.58 -8.51
C HIS A 84 10.89 -7.98 -8.78
N ALA A 85 10.58 -8.25 -10.03
CA ALA A 85 10.03 -9.52 -10.49
C ALA A 85 10.52 -9.83 -11.91
N SER A 86 10.26 -11.07 -12.35
CA SER A 86 10.61 -11.59 -13.67
C SER A 86 9.40 -12.16 -14.37
N PHE A 87 9.37 -12.01 -15.69
CA PHE A 87 8.32 -12.59 -16.54
C PHE A 87 8.37 -14.12 -16.63
N GLU A 88 9.47 -14.75 -16.22
CA GLU A 88 9.56 -16.22 -16.10
C GLU A 88 8.79 -16.76 -14.89
N ASN A 89 8.65 -15.98 -13.81
CA ASN A 89 8.06 -16.41 -12.55
C ASN A 89 6.76 -15.64 -12.22
N THR A 90 5.89 -15.52 -13.22
CA THR A 90 4.62 -14.79 -13.10
C THR A 90 3.53 -15.39 -14.00
N GLU A 91 2.27 -15.17 -13.61
CA GLU A 91 1.08 -15.44 -14.43
C GLU A 91 0.80 -14.32 -15.45
N LEU A 92 1.50 -13.18 -15.35
CA LEU A 92 1.31 -12.03 -16.23
C LEU A 92 1.72 -12.35 -17.67
N PRO A 93 0.98 -11.85 -18.68
CA PRO A 93 1.39 -11.99 -20.07
C PRO A 93 2.69 -11.21 -20.32
N LYS A 94 3.72 -11.90 -20.80
CA LYS A 94 5.00 -11.30 -21.18
C LYS A 94 4.82 -10.39 -22.41
N PRO A 95 5.16 -9.10 -22.34
CA PRO A 95 5.13 -8.22 -23.51
C PRO A 95 6.13 -8.67 -24.58
N THR A 96 5.82 -8.41 -25.84
CA THR A 96 6.72 -8.79 -26.96
C THR A 96 7.91 -7.85 -27.12
N ASP A 97 7.85 -6.68 -26.50
CA ASP A 97 8.76 -5.57 -26.71
C ASP A 97 9.64 -5.26 -25.48
N ILE A 98 10.03 -6.29 -24.73
CA ILE A 98 10.92 -6.14 -23.56
C ILE A 98 12.40 -6.24 -23.97
N ILE A 99 13.28 -5.48 -23.30
CA ILE A 99 14.74 -5.64 -23.43
C ILE A 99 15.35 -6.57 -22.37
N GLN A 100 14.69 -6.67 -21.22
CA GLN A 100 15.08 -7.50 -20.10
C GLN A 100 13.87 -8.31 -19.63
N ASP A 101 14.12 -9.48 -19.06
CA ASP A 101 13.07 -10.36 -18.55
C ASP A 101 12.47 -9.89 -17.21
N THR A 102 12.88 -8.71 -16.73
CA THR A 102 12.49 -8.19 -15.43
C THR A 102 11.57 -6.98 -15.55
N PHE A 103 10.78 -6.78 -14.51
CA PHE A 103 9.91 -5.64 -14.33
C PHE A 103 9.83 -5.26 -12.85
N ILE A 104 9.30 -4.07 -12.58
CA ILE A 104 9.07 -3.57 -11.24
C ILE A 104 7.58 -3.27 -11.02
N ILE A 105 7.14 -3.48 -9.78
CA ILE A 105 5.81 -3.13 -9.30
C ILE A 105 6.01 -2.08 -8.22
N VAL A 106 5.37 -0.93 -8.35
CA VAL A 106 5.59 0.18 -7.42
C VAL A 106 4.32 0.45 -6.63
N ALA A 107 4.49 0.65 -5.33
CA ALA A 107 3.41 1.03 -4.45
C ALA A 107 2.79 2.36 -4.89
N ARG A 108 1.47 2.45 -4.78
CA ARG A 108 0.73 3.69 -5.10
C ARG A 108 0.98 4.78 -4.07
N TYR A 109 0.99 4.38 -2.80
CA TYR A 109 1.03 5.26 -1.65
C TYR A 109 2.41 5.26 -1.01
N SER A 110 2.85 6.45 -0.62
CA SER A 110 4.11 6.71 0.07
C SER A 110 3.94 6.75 1.60
N TRP A 111 5.06 6.89 2.32
CA TRP A 111 5.07 6.93 3.78
C TRP A 111 4.01 7.88 4.36
N GLY A 112 3.25 7.40 5.35
CA GLY A 112 2.24 8.17 6.09
C GLY A 112 0.86 8.25 5.45
N GLN A 113 0.67 7.66 4.26
CA GLN A 113 -0.64 7.51 3.63
C GLN A 113 -1.31 6.16 3.95
N VAL A 114 -0.50 5.15 4.24
CA VAL A 114 -0.89 3.80 4.67
C VAL A 114 0.03 3.37 5.80
N GLU A 115 -0.51 2.61 6.75
CA GLU A 115 0.23 2.13 7.93
C GLU A 115 1.32 1.14 7.51
N ASP A 116 0.93 0.00 6.92
CA ASP A 116 1.86 -0.94 6.28
C ASP A 116 1.95 -0.68 4.78
N MET A 117 3.11 -0.21 4.34
CA MET A 117 3.31 0.10 2.93
C MET A 117 3.35 -1.15 2.05
N LEU A 118 3.68 -2.32 2.60
CA LEU A 118 3.76 -3.58 1.84
C LEU A 118 2.40 -4.23 1.62
N SER A 119 1.41 -3.93 2.46
CA SER A 119 0.02 -4.37 2.29
C SER A 119 -0.59 -4.00 0.92
N GLN A 120 -0.02 -3.00 0.25
CA GLN A 120 -0.42 -2.53 -1.07
C GLN A 120 -0.22 -3.57 -2.18
N PHE A 121 0.73 -4.49 -2.01
CA PHE A 121 1.09 -5.48 -3.03
C PHE A 121 0.28 -6.77 -2.92
N GLY A 122 -0.48 -6.97 -1.84
CA GLY A 122 -1.19 -8.23 -1.59
C GLY A 122 -0.23 -9.41 -1.52
N ILE A 123 0.84 -9.27 -0.74
CA ILE A 123 1.86 -10.31 -0.57
C ILE A 123 1.25 -11.50 0.17
N GLU A 124 1.42 -12.69 -0.39
CA GLU A 124 1.02 -13.96 0.21
C GLU A 124 2.12 -15.02 0.01
N CYS A 125 2.17 -16.00 0.90
CA CYS A 125 2.96 -17.21 0.69
C CYS A 125 2.13 -18.21 -0.11
N ASP A 126 2.60 -18.58 -1.29
CA ASP A 126 1.94 -19.54 -2.18
C ASP A 126 2.92 -20.59 -2.67
N GLY A 127 2.78 -21.81 -2.13
CA GLY A 127 3.80 -22.86 -2.27
C GLY A 127 4.98 -22.58 -1.36
N ASP A 128 6.18 -22.47 -1.93
CA ASP A 128 7.43 -22.14 -1.23
C ASP A 128 7.93 -20.72 -1.55
N LYS A 129 7.08 -19.89 -2.18
CA LYS A 129 7.44 -18.55 -2.67
C LYS A 129 6.52 -17.46 -2.14
N TRP A 130 7.11 -16.32 -1.80
CA TRP A 130 6.37 -15.08 -1.60
C TRP A 130 5.92 -14.52 -2.95
N LYS A 131 4.62 -14.24 -3.09
CA LYS A 131 4.03 -13.72 -4.31
C LYS A 131 3.21 -12.48 -4.06
N VAL A 132 3.14 -11.60 -5.05
CA VAL A 132 2.24 -10.43 -5.06
C VAL A 132 1.03 -10.71 -5.94
N THR A 133 -0.08 -10.07 -5.58
CA THR A 133 -1.38 -10.25 -6.25
C THR A 133 -2.08 -8.93 -6.57
N LYS A 134 -1.55 -7.78 -6.13
CA LYS A 134 -2.13 -6.46 -6.39
C LYS A 134 -1.14 -5.56 -7.13
N TYR A 135 -1.64 -4.89 -8.16
CA TYR A 135 -0.85 -4.06 -9.08
C TYR A 135 -1.52 -2.68 -9.21
N LEU A 136 -1.61 -1.95 -8.09
CA LEU A 136 -2.34 -0.68 -8.01
C LEU A 136 -1.87 0.40 -9.03
N LEU A 137 -0.63 0.32 -9.49
CA LEU A 137 -0.07 1.16 -10.56
C LEU A 137 0.32 0.35 -11.80
N GLY A 138 -0.09 -0.90 -11.91
CA GLY A 138 0.40 -1.81 -12.93
C GLY A 138 1.86 -2.22 -12.71
N ILE A 139 2.51 -2.66 -13.79
CA ILE A 139 3.92 -3.02 -13.83
C ILE A 139 4.69 -2.04 -14.69
N HIS A 140 5.98 -1.85 -14.41
CA HIS A 140 6.91 -1.08 -15.25
C HIS A 140 8.04 -1.96 -15.76
N TYR A 141 8.31 -1.89 -17.05
CA TYR A 141 9.39 -2.64 -17.68
C TYR A 141 10.12 -1.77 -18.71
N ALA A 142 11.35 -2.13 -19.02
CA ALA A 142 12.18 -1.44 -19.99
C ALA A 142 12.01 -2.01 -21.40
N THR A 143 11.92 -1.12 -22.38
CA THR A 143 11.81 -1.47 -23.81
C THR A 143 13.13 -1.25 -24.56
N PRO A 144 13.34 -1.84 -25.76
CA PRO A 144 14.57 -1.69 -26.53
C PRO A 144 14.96 -0.25 -26.91
N ASP A 145 13.99 0.65 -26.98
CA ASP A 145 14.17 2.10 -27.17
C ASP A 145 14.62 2.84 -25.89
N LYS A 146 14.85 2.11 -24.78
CA LYS A 146 15.23 2.62 -23.45
C LYS A 146 14.13 3.45 -22.77
N GLU A 147 12.89 3.30 -23.21
CA GLU A 147 11.74 3.85 -22.51
C GLU A 147 11.27 2.89 -21.39
N PHE A 148 10.60 3.45 -20.38
CA PHE A 148 9.84 2.67 -19.42
C PHE A 148 8.38 2.68 -19.82
N ARG A 149 7.82 1.50 -20.03
CA ARG A 149 6.38 1.34 -20.29
C ARG A 149 5.68 0.82 -19.06
N ASN A 150 4.40 1.13 -19.00
CA ASN A 150 3.53 0.70 -17.93
C ASN A 150 2.31 -0.03 -18.48
N LEU A 151 1.95 -1.16 -17.87
CA LEU A 151 0.80 -2.00 -18.23
C LEU A 151 -0.01 -2.38 -16.99
N GLY A 152 -1.32 -2.58 -17.16
CA GLY A 152 -2.20 -3.08 -16.10
C GLY A 152 -2.71 -2.04 -15.10
N ARG A 153 -2.65 -0.73 -15.40
CA ARG A 153 -3.20 0.34 -14.51
C ARG A 153 -4.71 0.31 -14.36
N ASP A 154 -5.39 -0.37 -15.27
CA ASP A 154 -6.84 -0.59 -15.24
C ASP A 154 -7.25 -1.72 -14.27
N GLY A 155 -6.28 -2.33 -13.57
CA GLY A 155 -6.52 -3.44 -12.66
C GLY A 155 -6.62 -4.80 -13.36
N SER A 156 -6.33 -4.89 -14.67
CA SER A 156 -6.44 -6.15 -15.43
C SER A 156 -5.55 -7.28 -14.91
N TYR A 157 -4.54 -6.94 -14.11
CA TYR A 157 -3.56 -7.86 -13.54
C TYR A 157 -3.84 -8.21 -12.07
N ASP A 158 -4.78 -7.53 -11.42
CA ASP A 158 -5.13 -7.84 -10.03
C ASP A 158 -5.64 -9.29 -9.91
N GLY A 159 -5.12 -10.00 -8.91
CA GLY A 159 -5.35 -11.43 -8.69
C GLY A 159 -4.37 -12.36 -9.41
N MET A 160 -3.61 -11.88 -10.41
CA MET A 160 -2.54 -12.67 -11.03
C MET A 160 -1.33 -12.73 -10.10
N LYS A 161 -0.71 -13.90 -9.99
CA LYS A 161 0.40 -14.13 -9.06
C LYS A 161 1.76 -13.88 -9.71
N THR A 162 2.64 -13.19 -8.99
CA THR A 162 4.02 -12.92 -9.40
C THR A 162 4.96 -13.21 -8.24
N GLU A 163 6.03 -13.99 -8.44
CA GLU A 163 7.07 -14.23 -7.44
C GLU A 163 7.84 -12.94 -7.11
N VAL A 164 8.02 -12.67 -5.82
CA VAL A 164 8.86 -11.58 -5.32
C VAL A 164 10.32 -12.01 -5.43
N MET A 165 11.09 -11.37 -6.31
CA MET A 165 12.54 -11.60 -6.35
C MET A 165 13.25 -10.77 -5.29
N GLN A 166 12.88 -9.50 -5.18
CA GLN A 166 13.54 -8.57 -4.28
C GLN A 166 12.63 -7.36 -4.01
N MET A 167 12.78 -6.73 -2.84
CA MET A 167 12.07 -5.52 -2.47
C MET A 167 13.04 -4.41 -2.08
N THR A 168 12.82 -3.20 -2.59
CA THR A 168 13.65 -2.04 -2.28
C THR A 168 12.81 -0.78 -2.11
N CYS A 169 13.44 0.30 -1.65
CA CYS A 169 12.85 1.63 -1.65
C CYS A 169 13.50 2.49 -2.73
N SER A 170 12.70 3.24 -3.50
CA SER A 170 13.24 4.17 -4.51
C SER A 170 12.46 5.47 -4.60
N THR A 171 13.14 6.51 -5.10
CA THR A 171 12.53 7.77 -5.51
C THR A 171 11.77 7.65 -6.82
N ALA A 172 11.87 6.50 -7.51
CA ALA A 172 11.37 6.23 -8.85
C ALA A 172 10.12 7.07 -9.13
N HIS A 173 10.34 8.22 -9.78
CA HIS A 173 9.30 8.93 -10.51
C HIS A 173 9.11 8.06 -11.73
N LEU A 174 8.06 7.25 -11.70
CA LEU A 174 7.76 6.45 -12.86
C LEU A 174 6.99 7.34 -13.83
N PRO A 175 7.20 7.19 -15.15
CA PRO A 175 6.42 7.95 -16.12
C PRO A 175 4.92 7.75 -15.86
N GLY A 176 4.20 8.85 -15.59
CA GLY A 176 2.75 8.83 -15.36
C GLY A 176 2.28 8.90 -13.90
N ASP A 177 3.18 9.21 -12.96
CA ASP A 177 2.86 9.90 -11.70
C ASP A 177 2.40 11.35 -11.93
#